data_AF-A0A537BRC6-F1
#
_entry.id   AF-A0A537BRC6-F1
#
_cell.length_a   1.000
_cell.length_b   1.000
_cell.length_c   1.000
_cell.angle_alpha   90.00
_cell.angle_beta   90.00
_cell.angle_gamma   90.00
#
_symmetry.space_group_name_H-M   'P 1'
#
loop_
_entity.id
_entity.type
_entity.pdbx_description
1 polymer ?
#
loop_
_entity_poly.entity_id
_entity_poly.type
_entity_poly.pdbx_seq_one_letter_code
_entity_poly.pdbx_strand_id
1 'polypeptide(L)'
;TLLPQLGTEFLPELNEGAVWVNVNYPSSVSVSEAQELSKRVRNAIRKFPEVVSVTSKAGRPEDGTDPKLINMAEFLVDLKPENEWQRGV
;
A
#
# COMPACT_ATOMS: atom_id res chain seq x y z
N THR A 1 30.63 8.56 -23.59
CA THR A 1 30.00 9.65 -22.81
C THR A 1 28.69 9.15 -22.23
N LEU A 2 28.70 8.55 -21.04
CA LEU A 2 27.51 7.99 -20.37
C LEU A 2 26.84 8.99 -19.40
N LEU A 3 27.53 10.10 -19.09
CA LEU A 3 27.03 11.18 -18.24
C LEU A 3 25.63 11.73 -18.59
N PRO A 4 25.23 11.92 -19.86
CA PRO A 4 23.89 12.43 -20.18
C PRO A 4 22.76 11.40 -20.03
N GLN A 5 23.06 10.14 -19.71
CA GLN A 5 22.07 9.07 -19.51
C GLN A 5 21.80 8.78 -18.02
N LEU A 6 22.56 9.36 -17.10
CA LEU A 6 22.32 9.21 -15.66
C LEU A 6 21.29 10.26 -15.21
N GLY A 7 20.12 9.80 -14.76
CA GLY A 7 19.11 10.65 -14.13
C GLY A 7 19.59 11.19 -12.78
N THR A 8 18.98 12.27 -12.31
CA THR A 8 19.21 12.82 -10.96
C THR A 8 18.04 12.48 -10.05
N GLU A 9 18.32 11.95 -8.86
CA GLU A 9 17.34 11.77 -7.79
C GLU A 9 17.69 12.68 -6.60
N PHE A 10 16.67 13.08 -5.82
CA PHE A 10 16.89 13.94 -4.66
C PHE A 10 17.44 13.14 -3.46
N LEU A 11 16.89 11.94 -3.23
CA LEU A 11 17.29 11.02 -2.19
C LEU A 11 17.32 9.60 -2.75
N PRO A 12 18.20 8.72 -2.20
CA PRO A 12 18.20 7.31 -2.57
C PRO A 12 16.90 6.63 -2.10
N GLU A 13 16.49 5.61 -2.84
CA GLU A 13 15.37 4.75 -2.45
C GLU A 13 15.72 4.00 -1.15
N LEU A 14 14.89 4.19 -0.13
CA LEU A 14 15.00 3.48 1.15
C LEU A 14 13.99 2.33 1.15
N ASN A 15 14.48 1.11 1.38
CA ASN A 15 13.63 -0.06 1.53
C ASN A 15 13.33 -0.31 3.01
N GLU A 16 12.08 -0.10 3.42
CA GLU A 16 11.61 -0.29 4.79
C GLU A 16 11.06 -1.69 5.06
N GLY A 17 11.03 -2.59 4.06
CA GLY A 17 10.48 -3.95 4.18
C GLY A 17 8.95 -4.01 4.20
N ALA A 18 8.28 -2.88 4.01
CA ALA A 18 6.84 -2.77 3.89
C ALA A 18 6.46 -1.87 2.72
N VAL A 19 5.26 -2.08 2.18
CA VAL A 19 4.71 -1.27 1.09
C VAL A 19 3.45 -0.56 1.57
N TRP A 20 3.40 0.74 1.35
CA TRP A 20 2.23 1.56 1.64
C TRP A 20 1.37 1.74 0.38
N VAL A 21 0.21 1.11 0.34
CA VAL A 21 -0.70 1.17 -0.82
C VAL A 21 -1.84 2.14 -0.53
N ASN A 22 -2.00 3.16 -1.38
CA ASN A 22 -3.12 4.09 -1.34
C ASN A 22 -4.15 3.72 -2.41
N VAL A 23 -5.42 3.63 -2.02
CA VAL A 23 -6.54 3.33 -2.92
C VAL A 23 -7.63 4.39 -2.77
N ASN A 24 -8.09 4.90 -3.91
CA ASN A 24 -9.21 5.82 -3.98
C ASN A 24 -10.48 5.08 -4.44
N TYR A 25 -11.55 5.23 -3.68
CA TYR A 25 -12.90 4.77 -3.99
C TYR A 25 -13.75 5.89 -4.58
N PRO A 26 -14.92 5.58 -5.17
CA PRO A 26 -15.88 6.59 -5.58
C PRO A 26 -16.22 7.55 -4.44
N SER A 27 -16.33 8.85 -4.74
CA SER A 27 -16.57 9.89 -3.72
C SER A 27 -17.87 9.71 -2.95
N SER A 28 -18.85 8.99 -3.52
CA SER A 28 -20.16 8.71 -2.92
C SER A 28 -20.24 7.35 -2.21
N VAL A 29 -19.10 6.71 -1.93
CA VAL A 29 -19.06 5.39 -1.28
C VAL A 29 -19.60 5.45 0.15
N SER A 30 -20.41 4.47 0.54
CA SER A 30 -20.83 4.32 1.93
C SER A 30 -19.71 3.70 2.77
N VAL A 31 -19.79 3.85 4.09
CA VAL A 31 -18.83 3.22 5.01
C VAL A 31 -18.82 1.69 4.84
N SER A 32 -20.00 1.07 4.70
CA SER A 32 -20.13 -0.38 4.53
C SER A 32 -19.52 -0.87 3.21
N GLU A 33 -19.75 -0.13 2.12
CA GLU A 33 -19.17 -0.49 0.83
C GLU A 33 -17.65 -0.29 0.82
N ALA A 34 -17.15 0.80 1.44
CA ALA A 34 -15.71 1.01 1.59
C ALA A 34 -15.03 -0.11 2.40
N GLN A 35 -15.71 -0.66 3.41
CA GLN A 35 -15.21 -1.82 4.17
C GLN A 35 -15.13 -3.09 3.31
N GLU A 36 -16.16 -3.36 2.50
CA GLU A 36 -16.20 -4.53 1.61
C GLU A 36 -15.16 -4.40 0.48
N LEU A 37 -15.04 -3.22 -0.14
CA LEU A 37 -13.98 -2.93 -1.11
C LEU A 37 -12.59 -3.12 -0.50
N SER A 38 -12.37 -2.59 0.70
CA SER A 38 -11.10 -2.76 1.41
C SER A 38 -10.80 -4.22 1.74
N LYS A 39 -11.81 -5.03 2.05
CA LYS A 39 -11.66 -6.48 2.24
C LYS A 39 -11.25 -7.17 0.94
N ARG A 40 -11.85 -6.80 -0.19
CA ARG A 40 -11.48 -7.34 -1.53
C ARG A 40 -10.04 -6.99 -1.89
N VAL A 41 -9.62 -5.74 -1.67
CA VAL A 41 -8.24 -5.30 -1.88
C VAL A 41 -7.26 -6.10 -1.02
N ARG A 42 -7.50 -6.22 0.29
CA ARG A 42 -6.66 -7.05 1.17
C ARG A 42 -6.56 -8.49 0.70
N ASN A 43 -7.68 -9.09 0.29
CA ASN A 43 -7.70 -10.47 -0.19
C ASN A 43 -6.95 -10.63 -1.51
N ALA A 44 -6.93 -9.60 -2.37
CA ALA A 44 -6.13 -9.61 -3.59
C ALA A 44 -4.63 -9.54 -3.26
N ILE A 45 -4.23 -8.64 -2.36
CA ILE A 45 -2.82 -8.47 -1.94
C ILE A 45 -2.31 -9.73 -1.23
N ARG A 46 -3.11 -10.38 -0.39
CA ARG A 46 -2.70 -11.62 0.30
C ARG A 46 -2.44 -12.83 -0.61
N LYS A 47 -2.74 -12.74 -1.91
CA LYS A 47 -2.42 -13.81 -2.86
C LYS A 47 -0.93 -13.87 -3.19
N PHE A 48 -0.19 -12.79 -2.96
CA PHE A 48 1.25 -12.75 -3.20
C PHE A 48 1.99 -13.50 -2.07
N PRO A 49 2.85 -14.48 -2.39
CA PRO A 49 3.53 -15.30 -1.38
C PRO A 49 4.54 -14.50 -0.53
N GLU A 50 4.98 -13.34 -0.99
CA GLU A 50 5.88 -12.43 -0.30
C GLU A 50 5.19 -11.67 0.84
N VAL A 51 3.85 -11.61 0.84
CA VAL A 51 3.09 -10.83 1.81
C VAL A 51 2.94 -11.62 3.12
N VAL A 52 3.37 -11.02 4.23
CA VAL A 52 3.16 -11.54 5.59
C VAL A 52 1.81 -11.10 6.13
N SER A 53 1.50 -9.82 5.99
CA SER A 53 0.40 -9.17 6.69
C SER A 53 -0.14 -8.02 5.85
N VAL A 54 -1.44 -7.76 5.97
CA VAL A 54 -2.08 -6.59 5.34
C VAL A 54 -3.05 -5.95 6.32
N THR A 55 -2.70 -4.75 6.78
CA THR A 55 -3.52 -3.91 7.64
C THR A 55 -4.12 -2.78 6.81
N SER A 56 -5.43 -2.54 6.95
CA SER A 56 -6.14 -1.52 6.17
C SER A 56 -6.75 -0.45 7.06
N LYS A 57 -6.63 0.82 6.68
CA LYS A 57 -7.33 1.96 7.27
C LYS A 57 -8.13 2.67 6.17
N ALA A 58 -9.43 2.85 6.37
CA ALA A 58 -10.27 3.64 5.45
C ALA A 58 -10.78 4.90 6.17
N GLY A 59 -10.57 6.07 5.57
CA GLY A 59 -10.86 7.35 6.19
C GLY A 59 -9.83 7.76 7.25
N ARG A 60 -10.33 8.40 8.30
CA ARG A 60 -9.52 9.09 9.32
C ARG A 60 -9.55 8.38 10.69
N PRO A 61 -8.48 8.51 11.48
CA PRO A 61 -8.49 8.15 12.90
C PRO A 61 -9.42 9.07 13.70
N GLU A 62 -9.82 8.60 14.89
CA GLU A 62 -10.73 9.34 15.78
C GLU A 62 -10.11 10.62 16.36
N ASP A 63 -8.77 10.65 16.47
CA ASP A 63 -8.02 11.83 16.93
C ASP A 63 -7.93 12.96 15.90
N GLY A 64 -8.37 12.71 14.66
CA GLY A 64 -8.42 13.70 13.59
C GLY A 64 -7.07 14.14 13.03
N THR A 65 -5.99 13.39 13.29
CA THR A 65 -4.63 13.71 12.79
C THR A 65 -4.50 13.59 11.27
N ASP A 66 -5.38 12.84 10.62
CA ASP A 66 -5.40 12.61 9.17
C ASP A 66 -6.71 13.15 8.55
N PRO A 67 -6.66 14.05 7.55
CA PRO A 67 -7.84 14.64 6.93
C PRO A 67 -8.54 13.73 5.90
N LYS A 68 -8.13 12.46 5.76
CA LYS A 68 -8.70 11.53 4.76
C LYS A 68 -10.20 11.29 4.96
N LEU A 69 -10.90 11.28 3.83
CA LEU A 69 -12.31 10.95 3.73
C LEU A 69 -12.50 9.43 3.58
N ILE A 70 -13.74 8.95 3.79
CA ILE A 70 -14.07 7.52 3.72
C ILE A 70 -13.78 6.88 2.35
N ASN A 71 -13.71 7.69 1.29
CA ASN A 71 -13.37 7.22 -0.05
C ASN A 71 -11.86 7.04 -0.26
N MET A 72 -11.02 7.22 0.76
CA MET A 72 -9.58 6.97 0.68
C MET A 72 -9.22 5.86 1.67
N ALA A 73 -8.56 4.82 1.17
CA ALA A 73 -8.08 3.71 1.98
C ALA A 73 -6.57 3.52 1.80
N GLU A 74 -5.93 3.18 2.91
CA GLU A 74 -4.51 2.91 3.01
C GLU A 74 -4.30 1.48 3.48
N PHE A 75 -3.31 0.82 2.90
CA PHE A 75 -2.95 -0.55 3.25
C PHE A 75 -1.46 -0.60 3.56
N LEU A 76 -1.14 -0.97 4.79
CA LEU A 76 0.21 -1.35 5.18
C LEU A 76 0.38 -2.83 4.82
N VAL A 77 1.28 -3.10 3.88
CA VAL A 77 1.61 -4.45 3.40
C VAL A 77 2.99 -4.82 3.94
N ASP A 78 3.03 -5.71 4.91
CA ASP A 78 4.29 -6.22 5.45
C ASP A 78 4.80 -7.32 4.53
N LEU A 79 6.05 -7.20 4.08
CA LEU A 79 6.69 -8.19 3.22
C LEU A 79 7.62 -9.09 4.02
N LYS A 80 7.83 -10.30 3.50
CA LYS A 80 8.90 -11.17 3.97
C LYS A 80 10.26 -10.53 3.67
N PRO A 81 11.31 -10.86 4.44
CA PRO A 81 12.68 -10.56 4.04
C PRO A 81 12.96 -11.01 2.60
N GLU A 82 13.67 -10.20 1.81
CA GLU A 82 13.88 -10.45 0.36
C GLU A 82 14.54 -11.80 0.05
N ASN A 83 15.37 -12.31 0.95
CA ASN A 83 16.03 -13.60 0.83
C ASN A 83 15.06 -14.80 0.91
N GLU A 84 13.83 -14.59 1.37
CA GLU A 84 12.79 -15.62 1.46
C GLU A 84 11.83 -15.58 0.26
N TRP A 85 12.02 -14.65 -0.68
CA TRP A 85 11.13 -14.50 -1.82
C TRP A 85 11.35 -15.65 -2.80
N GLN A 86 10.29 -16.37 -3.12
CA GLN A 86 10.31 -17.40 -4.14
C GLN A 86 10.24 -16.75 -5.52
N ARG A 87 11.35 -16.14 -5.95
CA ARG A 87 11.50 -15.72 -7.35
C ARG A 87 11.54 -17.00 -8.18
N GLY A 88 10.41 -17.30 -8.85
CA GLY A 88 10.43 -18.25 -9.95
C GLY A 88 11.52 -17.78 -10.92
N VAL A 89 12.47 -18.68 -11.21
CA VAL A 89 13.43 -18.51 -12.31
C VAL A 89 12.68 -18.35 -13.63
#